data_AF-A0A2T4BEW9-F1
#
_entry.id   AF-A0A2T4BEW9-F1
#
_cell.length_a   1.000
_cell.length_b   1.000
_cell.length_c   1.000
_cell.angle_alpha   90.00
_cell.angle_beta   90.00
_cell.angle_gamma   90.00
#
_symmetry.space_group_name_H-M   'P 1'
#
loop_
_entity.id
_entity.type
_entity.pdbx_description
1 polymer ?
#
loop_
_entity_poly.entity_id
_entity_poly.type
_entity_poly.pdbx_seq_one_letter_code
_entity_poly.pdbx_strand_id
1 'polypeptide(L)'
;MSATLCLTTLQALQHIEKLRGYVNYDSWRLLIMANARALGLASHLDGSARKSSLIPRAKEAHATAESCARVLILGSIAPNLLPVLLERGLQDNTSAADLMMWLHSTVSPREATEAAHNDLAKLMRIKRKDFPSMEAYSKEALNLWARISDCWPSSAMVIAAMSILEGMRSYNENAYLGWKHFVIDKKGMLSQQNLLDLAMALRDHQEDRHTSSSIRVMDMIVEEEEKSDHSGTER
;
A
#
# COMPACT_ATOMS: atom_id res chain seq x y z
N MET A 1 -20.68 -16.13 -24.66
CA MET A 1 -19.68 -15.62 -25.62
C MET A 1 -18.74 -14.71 -24.87
N SER A 2 -17.43 -14.93 -24.98
CA SER A 2 -16.41 -14.10 -24.32
C SER A 2 -16.57 -12.64 -24.75
N ALA A 3 -16.45 -11.70 -23.81
CA ALA A 3 -16.43 -10.28 -24.12
C ALA A 3 -15.16 -9.99 -24.93
N THR A 4 -15.27 -10.05 -26.26
CA THR A 4 -14.12 -9.82 -27.14
C THR A 4 -13.66 -8.38 -26.94
N LEU A 5 -12.52 -8.23 -26.28
CA LEU A 5 -11.88 -6.94 -26.07
C LEU A 5 -11.63 -6.29 -27.43
N CYS A 6 -12.09 -5.05 -27.59
CA CYS A 6 -11.82 -4.30 -28.80
C CYS A 6 -10.29 -4.13 -28.92
N LEU A 7 -9.72 -4.43 -30.09
CA LEU A 7 -8.29 -4.31 -30.36
C LEU A 7 -7.75 -2.91 -29.98
N THR A 8 -8.58 -1.89 -30.18
CA THR A 8 -8.28 -0.49 -29.83
C THR A 8 -8.21 -0.26 -28.31
N THR A 9 -9.00 -0.98 -27.52
CA THR A 9 -8.91 -0.95 -26.04
C THR A 9 -7.58 -1.55 -25.58
N LEU A 10 -7.15 -2.66 -26.19
CA LEU A 10 -5.86 -3.29 -25.87
C LEU A 10 -4.67 -2.39 -26.25
N GLN A 11 -4.73 -1.72 -27.40
CA GLN A 11 -3.72 -0.74 -27.81
C GLN A 11 -3.68 0.46 -26.85
N ALA A 12 -4.83 0.99 -26.44
CA ALA A 12 -4.89 2.06 -25.44
C ALA A 12 -4.20 1.65 -24.13
N LEU A 13 -4.42 0.42 -23.67
CA LEU A 13 -3.78 -0.12 -22.46
C LEU A 13 -2.25 -0.19 -22.54
N GLN A 14 -1.65 -0.26 -23.73
CA GLN A 14 -0.19 -0.24 -23.89
C GLN A 14 0.41 1.14 -23.67
N HIS A 15 -0.37 2.21 -23.89
CA HIS A 15 0.11 3.59 -23.87
C HIS A 15 -0.37 4.41 -22.67
N ILE A 16 -1.32 3.90 -21.89
CA ILE A 16 -1.77 4.53 -20.65
C ILE A 16 -0.74 4.30 -19.55
N GLU A 17 -0.23 5.39 -18.99
CA GLU A 17 0.52 5.35 -17.74
C GLU A 17 -0.34 4.70 -16.65
N LYS A 18 0.20 3.69 -15.96
CA LYS A 18 -0.57 2.90 -15.00
C LYS A 18 -0.82 3.65 -13.70
N LEU A 19 -2.00 3.45 -13.09
CA LEU A 19 -2.33 3.98 -11.77
C LEU A 19 -1.41 3.38 -10.71
N ARG A 20 -0.69 4.23 -9.98
CA ARG A 20 0.26 3.87 -8.90
C ARG A 20 -0.19 4.37 -7.52
N GLY A 21 -1.46 4.73 -7.40
CA GLY A 21 -2.04 5.27 -6.18
C GLY A 21 -2.15 6.79 -6.24
N TYR A 22 -2.13 7.44 -5.06
CA TYR A 22 -2.37 8.88 -4.96
C TYR A 22 -1.40 9.72 -5.79
N VAL A 23 -0.15 9.26 -5.91
CA VAL A 23 0.96 10.00 -6.53
C VAL A 23 0.72 10.40 -7.97
N ASN A 24 -0.13 9.65 -8.69
CA ASN A 24 -0.46 9.93 -10.08
C ASN A 24 -1.95 9.82 -10.40
N TYR A 25 -2.83 9.84 -9.38
CA TYR A 25 -4.26 9.63 -9.58
C TYR A 25 -4.87 10.65 -10.55
N ASP A 26 -4.60 11.95 -10.38
CA ASP A 26 -5.20 12.99 -11.23
C ASP A 26 -4.73 12.90 -12.68
N SER A 27 -3.43 12.73 -12.89
CA SER A 27 -2.85 12.54 -14.22
C SER A 27 -3.38 11.26 -14.89
N TRP A 28 -3.44 10.15 -14.15
CA TRP A 28 -4.03 8.90 -14.62
C TRP A 28 -5.50 9.07 -14.99
N ARG A 29 -6.29 9.76 -14.15
CA ARG A 29 -7.72 10.03 -14.39
C ARG A 29 -7.92 10.82 -15.68
N LEU A 30 -7.09 11.82 -15.95
CA LEU A 30 -7.17 12.58 -17.21
C LEU A 30 -6.83 11.71 -18.42
N LEU A 31 -5.78 10.89 -18.33
CA LEU A 31 -5.36 9.98 -19.40
C LEU A 31 -6.41 8.91 -19.70
N ILE A 32 -6.99 8.30 -18.67
CA ILE A 32 -8.02 7.28 -18.88
C ILE A 32 -9.30 7.86 -19.45
N MET A 33 -9.70 9.06 -19.01
CA MET A 33 -10.85 9.77 -19.60
C MET A 33 -10.58 10.17 -21.05
N ALA A 34 -9.37 10.58 -21.41
CA ALA A 34 -9.00 10.88 -22.79
C ALA A 34 -9.09 9.63 -23.70
N ASN A 35 -8.58 8.49 -23.23
CA ASN A 35 -8.69 7.22 -23.95
C ASN A 35 -10.15 6.75 -24.05
N ALA A 36 -10.92 6.87 -22.97
CA ALA A 36 -12.33 6.54 -22.98
C ALA A 36 -13.11 7.42 -23.98
N ARG A 37 -12.77 8.71 -24.12
CA ARG A 37 -13.36 9.58 -25.15
C ARG A 37 -13.02 9.10 -26.57
N ALA A 38 -11.75 8.77 -26.83
CA ALA A 38 -11.32 8.24 -28.13
C ALA A 38 -12.04 6.93 -28.50
N LEU A 39 -12.40 6.11 -27.50
CA LEU A 39 -13.11 4.85 -27.67
C LEU A 39 -14.64 4.97 -27.61
N GLY A 40 -15.19 6.17 -27.38
CA GLY A 40 -16.64 6.36 -27.21
C GLY A 40 -17.22 5.77 -25.91
N LEU A 41 -16.38 5.54 -24.89
CA LEU A 41 -16.72 4.93 -23.61
C LEU A 41 -16.85 5.94 -22.45
N ALA A 42 -16.53 7.22 -22.68
CA ALA A 42 -16.45 8.23 -21.61
C ALA A 42 -17.73 8.34 -20.76
N SER A 43 -18.91 8.22 -21.39
CA SER A 43 -20.20 8.28 -20.72
C SER A 43 -20.43 7.13 -19.72
N HIS A 44 -19.75 6.00 -19.90
CA HIS A 44 -19.78 4.88 -18.95
C HIS A 44 -18.85 5.10 -17.75
N LEU A 45 -17.77 5.87 -17.92
CA LEU A 45 -16.83 6.21 -16.84
C LEU A 45 -17.36 7.34 -15.94
N ASP A 46 -18.10 8.29 -16.51
CA ASP A 46 -18.69 9.41 -15.76
C ASP A 46 -20.14 9.14 -15.29
N GLY A 47 -20.71 7.99 -15.68
CA GLY A 47 -22.06 7.57 -15.29
C GLY A 47 -23.20 8.23 -16.07
N SER A 48 -22.91 9.05 -17.09
CA SER A 48 -23.93 9.69 -17.93
C SER A 48 -24.55 8.78 -19.00
N ALA A 49 -24.03 7.56 -19.16
CA ALA A 49 -24.52 6.58 -20.12
C ALA A 49 -25.99 6.20 -19.87
N ARG A 50 -26.86 6.50 -20.84
CA ARG A 50 -28.29 6.17 -20.74
C ARG A 50 -28.53 4.69 -21.05
N LYS A 51 -29.15 3.96 -20.11
CA LYS A 51 -29.66 2.61 -20.34
C LYS A 51 -30.89 2.67 -21.25
N SER A 52 -30.79 2.11 -22.46
CA SER A 52 -31.95 1.96 -23.34
C SER A 52 -32.78 0.75 -22.91
N SER A 53 -34.04 0.97 -22.53
CA SER A 53 -34.93 -0.09 -22.00
C SER A 53 -35.68 -0.86 -23.10
N LEU A 54 -35.77 -0.32 -24.31
CA LEU A 54 -36.76 -0.75 -25.31
C LEU A 54 -36.21 -1.65 -26.43
N ILE A 55 -34.90 -1.64 -26.70
CA ILE A 55 -34.31 -2.37 -27.85
C ILE A 55 -33.28 -3.39 -27.34
N PRO A 56 -33.46 -4.71 -27.57
CA PRO A 56 -32.52 -5.75 -27.13
C PRO A 56 -31.08 -5.51 -27.60
N ARG A 57 -30.89 -5.17 -28.87
CA ARG A 57 -29.57 -4.83 -29.44
C ARG A 57 -28.90 -3.65 -28.75
N ALA A 58 -29.68 -2.66 -28.29
CA ALA A 58 -29.15 -1.52 -27.56
C ALA A 58 -28.72 -1.90 -26.13
N LYS A 59 -29.40 -2.88 -25.50
CA LYS A 59 -28.98 -3.43 -24.20
C LYS A 59 -27.66 -4.19 -24.30
N GLU A 60 -27.51 -5.01 -25.34
CA GLU A 60 -26.26 -5.74 -25.61
C GLU A 60 -25.10 -4.78 -25.89
N ALA A 61 -25.32 -3.74 -26.72
CA ALA A 61 -24.31 -2.72 -26.99
C ALA A 61 -23.90 -1.97 -25.72
N HIS A 62 -24.88 -1.60 -24.88
CA HIS A 62 -24.60 -0.95 -23.59
C HIS A 62 -23.80 -1.86 -22.65
N ALA A 63 -24.18 -3.13 -22.51
CA ALA A 63 -23.44 -4.09 -21.68
C ALA A 63 -22.01 -4.33 -22.20
N THR A 64 -21.83 -4.34 -23.52
CA THR A 64 -20.50 -4.47 -24.15
C THR A 64 -19.63 -3.25 -23.87
N ALA A 65 -20.18 -2.04 -24.04
CA ALA A 65 -19.49 -0.80 -23.75
C ALA A 65 -19.12 -0.69 -22.26
N GLU A 66 -20.03 -1.08 -21.37
CA GLU A 66 -19.79 -1.17 -19.93
C GLU A 66 -18.61 -2.10 -19.62
N SER A 67 -18.60 -3.31 -20.19
CA SER A 67 -17.52 -4.27 -20.01
C SER A 67 -16.18 -3.73 -20.52
N CYS A 68 -16.16 -3.09 -21.70
CA CYS A 68 -14.96 -2.46 -22.25
C CYS A 68 -14.44 -1.31 -21.40
N ALA A 69 -15.33 -0.46 -20.88
CA ALA A 69 -14.99 0.61 -19.95
C ALA A 69 -14.35 0.07 -18.67
N ARG A 70 -14.91 -1.00 -18.10
CA ARG A 70 -14.34 -1.66 -16.92
C ARG A 70 -12.96 -2.25 -17.19
N VAL A 71 -12.76 -2.92 -18.32
CA VAL A 71 -11.44 -3.46 -18.67
C VAL A 71 -10.42 -2.36 -18.91
N LEU A 72 -10.82 -1.22 -19.50
CA LEU A 72 -9.94 -0.05 -19.63
C LEU A 72 -9.46 0.42 -18.25
N ILE A 73 -10.36 0.52 -17.27
CA ILE A 73 -10.02 0.90 -15.89
C ILE A 73 -9.09 -0.13 -15.26
N LEU A 74 -9.52 -1.39 -15.14
CA LEU A 74 -8.78 -2.44 -14.45
C LEU A 74 -7.42 -2.71 -15.10
N GLY A 75 -7.37 -2.74 -16.44
CA GLY A 75 -6.12 -2.94 -17.19
C GLY A 75 -5.14 -1.77 -17.11
N SER A 76 -5.60 -0.60 -16.64
CA SER A 76 -4.75 0.57 -16.42
C SER A 76 -4.20 0.67 -14.99
N ILE A 77 -4.54 -0.27 -14.10
CA ILE A 77 -4.00 -0.34 -12.74
C ILE A 77 -2.61 -0.96 -12.79
N ALA A 78 -1.67 -0.42 -12.00
CA ALA A 78 -0.33 -1.01 -11.92
C ALA A 78 -0.37 -2.38 -11.21
N PRO A 79 0.40 -3.39 -11.68
CA PRO A 79 0.36 -4.74 -11.12
C PRO A 79 0.65 -4.80 -9.61
N ASN A 80 1.51 -3.91 -9.11
CA ASN A 80 1.86 -3.83 -7.70
C ASN A 80 0.76 -3.19 -6.81
N LEU A 81 -0.16 -2.43 -7.41
CA LEU A 81 -1.28 -1.80 -6.69
C LEU A 81 -2.48 -2.75 -6.60
N LEU A 82 -2.62 -3.67 -7.56
CA LEU A 82 -3.77 -4.56 -7.65
C LEU A 82 -4.00 -5.42 -6.38
N PRO A 83 -2.98 -6.04 -5.76
CA PRO A 83 -3.18 -6.79 -4.52
C PRO A 83 -3.76 -5.93 -3.39
N VAL A 84 -3.25 -4.69 -3.25
CA VAL A 84 -3.72 -3.75 -2.22
C VAL A 84 -5.19 -3.36 -2.46
N LEU A 85 -5.60 -3.17 -3.71
CA LEU A 85 -6.99 -2.85 -4.03
C LEU A 85 -7.92 -4.05 -3.81
N LEU A 86 -7.46 -5.27 -4.08
CA LEU A 86 -8.22 -6.49 -3.78
C LEU A 86 -8.45 -6.65 -2.28
N GLU A 87 -7.43 -6.43 -1.45
CA GLU A 87 -7.56 -6.42 0.02
C GLU A 87 -8.54 -5.36 0.53
N ARG A 88 -8.63 -4.22 -0.18
CA ARG A 88 -9.56 -3.13 0.12
C ARG A 88 -10.97 -3.34 -0.42
N GLY A 89 -11.24 -4.50 -1.04
CA GLY A 89 -12.58 -4.87 -1.49
C GLY A 89 -12.93 -4.41 -2.89
N LEU A 90 -11.96 -4.34 -3.81
CA LEU A 90 -12.22 -4.17 -5.24
C LEU A 90 -13.27 -5.21 -5.71
N GLN A 91 -14.41 -4.73 -6.21
CA GLN A 91 -15.53 -5.59 -6.58
C GLN A 91 -15.59 -5.88 -8.09
N ASP A 92 -15.74 -7.16 -8.42
CA ASP A 92 -15.79 -7.66 -9.81
C ASP A 92 -17.11 -7.37 -10.56
N ASN A 93 -18.13 -6.82 -9.91
CA ASN A 93 -19.46 -6.60 -10.52
C ASN A 93 -19.98 -5.16 -10.41
N THR A 94 -19.12 -4.20 -10.09
CA THR A 94 -19.49 -2.77 -10.06
C THR A 94 -19.55 -2.18 -11.46
N SER A 95 -20.34 -1.11 -11.62
CA SER A 95 -20.32 -0.33 -12.87
C SER A 95 -18.97 0.35 -13.06
N ALA A 96 -18.62 0.71 -14.30
CA ALA A 96 -17.39 1.46 -14.59
C ALA A 96 -17.35 2.80 -13.83
N ALA A 97 -18.49 3.49 -13.73
CA ALA A 97 -18.62 4.73 -12.98
C ALA A 97 -18.40 4.53 -11.47
N ASP A 98 -19.04 3.50 -10.89
CA ASP A 98 -18.85 3.19 -9.47
C ASP A 98 -17.41 2.77 -9.18
N LEU A 99 -16.78 2.03 -10.09
CA LEU A 99 -15.37 1.67 -9.99
C LEU A 99 -14.46 2.90 -10.04
N MET A 100 -14.72 3.86 -10.92
CA MET A 100 -13.99 5.13 -10.98
C MET A 100 -14.12 5.92 -9.67
N MET A 101 -15.34 6.00 -9.11
CA MET A 101 -15.60 6.66 -7.83
C MET A 101 -14.94 5.94 -6.65
N TRP A 102 -15.01 4.61 -6.62
CA TRP A 102 -14.38 3.81 -5.59
C TRP A 102 -12.85 3.93 -5.63
N LEU A 103 -12.26 3.92 -6.83
CA LEU A 103 -10.84 4.20 -6.99
C LEU A 103 -10.53 5.60 -6.47
N HIS A 104 -11.30 6.63 -6.84
CA HIS A 104 -11.12 7.98 -6.30
C HIS A 104 -11.05 7.98 -4.77
N SER A 105 -12.05 7.38 -4.09
CA SER A 105 -12.07 7.35 -2.63
C SER A 105 -10.96 6.51 -2.00
N THR A 106 -10.41 5.55 -2.74
CA THR A 106 -9.44 4.57 -2.22
C THR A 106 -7.99 4.99 -2.44
N VAL A 107 -7.70 5.64 -3.59
CA VAL A 107 -6.36 6.08 -3.96
C VAL A 107 -6.17 7.58 -3.87
N SER A 108 -7.21 8.41 -3.79
CA SER A 108 -7.02 9.82 -3.42
C SER A 108 -6.66 9.92 -1.95
N PRO A 109 -5.70 10.77 -1.55
CA PRO A 109 -5.54 11.12 -0.15
C PRO A 109 -6.86 11.73 0.31
N ARG A 110 -7.33 11.35 1.49
CA ARG A 110 -8.43 12.05 2.13
C ARG A 110 -7.91 13.42 2.57
N GLU A 111 -8.66 14.50 2.30
CA GLU A 111 -8.30 15.81 2.84
C GLU A 111 -8.14 15.70 4.36
N ALA A 112 -7.01 16.18 4.86
CA ALA A 112 -6.67 16.08 6.27
C ALA A 112 -7.59 17.00 7.08
N THR A 113 -8.41 16.42 7.94
CA THR A 113 -9.24 17.16 8.89
C THR A 113 -8.37 17.75 10.01
N GLU A 114 -8.90 18.70 10.77
CA GLU A 114 -8.22 19.22 11.98
C GLU A 114 -7.90 18.09 12.98
N ALA A 115 -8.81 17.11 13.11
CA ALA A 115 -8.58 15.92 13.92
C ALA A 115 -7.38 15.09 13.43
N ALA A 116 -7.24 14.90 12.11
CA ALA A 116 -6.10 14.19 11.54
C ALA A 116 -4.77 14.92 11.78
N HIS A 117 -4.76 16.25 11.70
CA HIS A 117 -3.58 17.06 12.06
C HIS A 117 -3.22 16.92 13.54
N ASN A 118 -4.21 16.93 14.43
CA ASN A 118 -4.01 16.74 15.86
C ASN A 118 -3.48 15.34 16.19
N ASP A 119 -4.00 14.30 15.54
CA ASP A 119 -3.50 12.93 15.69
C ASP A 119 -2.07 12.77 15.15
N LEU A 120 -1.74 13.38 14.00
CA LEU A 120 -0.37 13.41 13.48
C LEU A 120 0.58 14.12 14.45
N ALA A 121 0.19 15.30 14.94
CA ALA A 121 0.99 16.05 15.91
C ALA A 121 1.18 15.26 17.21
N LYS A 122 0.17 14.50 17.65
CA LYS A 122 0.27 13.60 18.80
C LYS A 122 1.25 12.46 18.50
N LEU A 123 1.16 11.80 17.35
CA LEU A 123 2.07 10.72 16.94
C LEU A 123 3.54 11.17 16.89
N MET A 124 3.80 12.41 16.49
CA MET A 124 5.16 12.98 16.48
C MET A 124 5.67 13.35 17.88
N ARG A 125 4.79 13.44 18.87
CA ARG A 125 5.11 13.92 20.24
C ARG A 125 5.02 12.84 21.31
N ILE A 126 4.40 11.69 21.05
CA ILE A 126 4.35 10.59 22.02
C ILE A 126 5.78 10.21 22.44
N LYS A 127 5.98 10.04 23.74
CA LYS A 127 7.27 9.58 24.28
C LYS A 127 7.03 8.27 24.99
N ARG A 128 7.93 7.31 24.78
CA ARG A 128 7.84 5.98 25.42
C ARG A 128 7.61 6.04 26.93
N LYS A 129 8.27 6.97 27.63
CA LYS A 129 8.20 7.13 29.09
C LYS A 129 6.78 7.45 29.62
N ASP A 130 5.88 7.93 28.77
CA ASP A 130 4.52 8.31 29.16
C ASP A 130 3.57 7.09 29.21
N PHE A 131 4.09 5.87 28.95
CA PHE A 131 3.31 4.64 28.83
C PHE A 131 3.82 3.55 29.79
N PRO A 132 2.92 2.68 30.29
CA PRO A 132 3.28 1.63 31.26
C PRO A 132 4.13 0.50 30.65
N SER A 133 4.02 0.24 29.34
CA SER A 133 4.76 -0.83 28.66
C SER A 133 5.11 -0.45 27.21
N MET A 134 6.03 -1.19 26.60
CA MET A 134 6.34 -1.05 25.17
C MET A 134 5.11 -1.39 24.33
N GLU A 135 4.34 -2.40 24.72
CA GLU A 135 3.10 -2.78 24.06
C GLU A 135 2.07 -1.64 24.08
N ALA A 136 1.86 -0.99 25.22
CA ALA A 136 0.93 0.14 25.34
C ALA A 136 1.38 1.34 24.47
N TYR A 137 2.68 1.59 24.40
CA TYR A 137 3.26 2.63 23.55
C TYR A 137 3.07 2.33 22.06
N SER A 138 3.48 1.13 21.61
CA SER A 138 3.35 0.70 20.21
C SER A 138 1.89 0.67 19.77
N LYS A 139 0.98 0.22 20.65
CA LYS A 139 -0.47 0.22 20.38
C LYS A 139 -1.01 1.63 20.15
N GLU A 140 -0.62 2.60 20.98
CA GLU A 140 -1.06 4.00 20.78
C GLU A 140 -0.50 4.58 19.47
N ALA A 141 0.77 4.31 19.16
CA ALA A 141 1.39 4.73 17.90
C ALA A 141 0.67 4.16 16.67
N LEU A 142 0.34 2.86 16.71
CA LEU A 142 -0.41 2.18 15.65
C LEU A 142 -1.85 2.70 15.52
N ASN A 143 -2.51 2.97 16.65
CA ASN A 143 -3.86 3.55 16.65
C ASN A 143 -3.87 4.95 16.02
N LEU A 144 -2.90 5.78 16.36
CA LEU A 144 -2.73 7.12 15.78
C LEU A 144 -2.45 7.01 14.28
N TRP A 145 -1.55 6.13 13.87
CA TRP A 145 -1.26 5.84 12.47
C TRP A 145 -2.51 5.43 11.70
N ALA A 146 -3.29 4.48 12.20
CA ALA A 146 -4.49 3.98 11.54
C ALA A 146 -5.55 5.07 11.31
N ARG A 147 -5.60 6.10 12.19
CA ARG A 147 -6.54 7.23 12.04
C ARG A 147 -6.09 8.25 10.99
N ILE A 148 -4.80 8.31 10.67
CA ILE A 148 -4.22 9.31 9.76
C ILE A 148 -3.65 8.72 8.46
N SER A 149 -3.59 7.38 8.35
CA SER A 149 -3.00 6.68 7.20
C SER A 149 -3.70 7.00 5.88
N ASP A 150 -4.99 7.30 5.91
CA ASP A 150 -5.75 7.65 4.71
C ASP A 150 -5.52 9.11 4.26
N CYS A 151 -5.04 9.97 5.16
CA CYS A 151 -4.68 11.35 4.85
C CYS A 151 -3.24 11.46 4.35
N TRP A 152 -2.32 10.67 4.93
CA TRP A 152 -0.91 10.65 4.56
C TRP A 152 -0.33 9.23 4.50
N PRO A 153 -0.67 8.42 3.47
CA PRO A 153 -0.32 7.00 3.45
C PRO A 153 1.18 6.72 3.59
N SER A 154 2.03 7.51 2.93
CA SER A 154 3.48 7.36 2.99
C SER A 154 4.08 8.06 4.21
N SER A 155 3.75 9.33 4.45
CA SER A 155 4.37 10.10 5.53
C SER A 155 3.93 9.61 6.92
N ALA A 156 2.66 9.26 7.11
CA ALA A 156 2.19 8.72 8.40
C ALA A 156 2.85 7.38 8.73
N MET A 157 3.05 6.51 7.72
CA MET A 157 3.72 5.22 7.90
C MET A 157 5.17 5.40 8.36
N VAL A 158 5.92 6.28 7.69
CA VAL A 158 7.31 6.60 8.06
C VAL A 158 7.37 7.25 9.44
N ILE A 159 6.47 8.20 9.74
CA ILE A 159 6.42 8.87 11.04
C ILE A 159 6.08 7.88 12.15
N ALA A 160 5.12 6.98 11.94
CA ALA A 160 4.77 5.94 12.90
C ALA A 160 5.95 4.99 13.17
N ALA A 161 6.61 4.50 12.11
CA ALA A 161 7.77 3.64 12.23
C ALA A 161 8.91 4.33 12.99
N MET A 162 9.20 5.60 12.67
CA MET A 162 10.24 6.39 13.33
C MET A 162 9.89 6.70 14.79
N SER A 163 8.64 7.04 15.10
CA SER A 163 8.19 7.26 16.48
C SER A 163 8.31 5.97 17.31
N ILE A 164 7.90 4.82 16.76
CA ILE A 164 8.07 3.52 17.43
C ILE A 164 9.57 3.25 17.67
N LEU A 165 10.41 3.42 16.65
CA LEU A 165 11.87 3.23 16.73
C LEU A 165 12.56 4.15 17.73
N GLU A 166 12.27 5.45 17.74
CA GLU A 166 12.91 6.38 18.68
C GLU A 166 12.48 6.12 20.13
N GLY A 167 11.22 5.75 20.34
CA GLY A 167 10.74 5.34 21.67
C GLY A 167 11.48 4.13 22.24
N MET A 168 12.09 3.33 21.36
CA MET A 168 12.83 2.12 21.73
C MET A 168 14.31 2.29 21.96
N ARG A 169 14.91 3.41 21.51
CA ARG A 169 16.36 3.56 21.47
C ARG A 169 17.05 3.26 22.80
N SER A 170 16.40 3.62 23.91
CA SER A 170 16.91 3.39 25.27
C SER A 170 16.72 1.96 25.79
N TYR A 171 15.92 1.12 25.13
CA TYR A 171 15.55 -0.23 25.60
C TYR A 171 16.25 -1.34 24.81
N ASN A 172 16.43 -1.16 23.51
CA ASN A 172 17.09 -2.13 22.64
C ASN A 172 17.82 -1.44 21.47
N GLU A 173 19.06 -1.04 21.72
CA GLU A 173 19.89 -0.31 20.76
C GLU A 173 20.22 -1.14 19.50
N ASN A 174 20.42 -2.46 19.65
CA ASN A 174 20.72 -3.34 18.52
C ASN A 174 19.51 -3.48 17.58
N ALA A 175 18.31 -3.70 18.12
CA ALA A 175 17.09 -3.75 17.31
C ALA A 175 16.80 -2.38 16.67
N TYR A 176 17.02 -1.29 17.40
CA TYR A 176 16.92 0.07 16.86
C TYR A 176 17.83 0.27 15.65
N LEU A 177 19.11 -0.12 15.73
CA LEU A 177 20.07 0.05 14.64
C LEU A 177 19.71 -0.82 13.41
N GLY A 178 19.28 -2.06 13.62
CA GLY A 178 18.87 -2.97 12.53
C GLY A 178 17.63 -2.46 11.78
N TRP A 179 16.59 -2.06 12.51
CA TRP A 179 15.38 -1.53 11.90
C TRP A 179 15.57 -0.13 11.30
N LYS A 180 16.42 0.71 11.89
CA LYS A 180 16.79 2.00 11.31
C LYS A 180 17.46 1.82 9.94
N HIS A 181 18.38 0.86 9.81
CA HIS A 181 18.97 0.50 8.51
C HIS A 181 17.88 0.05 7.53
N PHE A 182 16.99 -0.84 7.94
CA PHE A 182 15.88 -1.31 7.09
C PHE A 182 14.97 -0.17 6.58
N VAL A 183 14.60 0.79 7.44
CA VAL A 183 13.77 1.94 7.05
C VAL A 183 14.49 2.83 6.04
N ILE A 184 15.81 3.04 6.21
CA ILE A 184 16.66 3.82 5.29
C ILE A 184 16.80 3.10 3.95
N ASP A 185 17.10 1.80 3.95
CA ASP A 185 17.28 0.97 2.75
C ASP A 185 16.00 0.90 1.91
N LYS A 186 14.84 0.84 2.57
CA LYS A 186 13.53 0.89 1.91
C LYS A 186 13.15 2.30 1.43
N LYS A 187 13.98 3.33 1.66
CA LYS A 187 13.70 4.74 1.32
C LYS A 187 12.31 5.21 1.79
N GLY A 188 11.87 4.72 2.96
CA GLY A 188 10.53 4.99 3.49
C GLY A 188 9.37 4.26 2.79
N MET A 189 9.63 3.36 1.84
CA MET A 189 8.62 2.46 1.26
C MET A 189 8.34 1.28 2.20
N LEU A 190 7.70 1.58 3.32
CA LEU A 190 7.29 0.59 4.32
C LEU A 190 5.86 0.10 4.01
N SER A 191 5.64 -1.21 4.11
CA SER A 191 4.29 -1.78 4.09
C SER A 191 3.65 -1.73 5.48
N GLN A 192 2.33 -1.88 5.54
CA GLN A 192 1.62 -2.07 6.81
C GLN A 192 2.12 -3.30 7.57
N GLN A 193 2.43 -4.39 6.86
CA GLN A 193 3.00 -5.59 7.46
C GLN A 193 4.35 -5.29 8.12
N ASN A 194 5.23 -4.52 7.48
CA ASN A 194 6.51 -4.12 8.07
C ASN A 194 6.32 -3.32 9.37
N LEU A 195 5.28 -2.47 9.44
CA LEU A 195 4.99 -1.67 10.63
C LEU A 195 4.46 -2.55 11.78
N LEU A 196 3.65 -3.56 11.47
CA LEU A 196 3.17 -4.54 12.45
C LEU A 196 4.28 -5.47 12.91
N ASP A 197 5.10 -5.99 11.99
CA ASP A 197 6.27 -6.82 12.30
C ASP A 197 7.26 -6.05 13.15
N LEU A 198 7.49 -4.77 12.83
CA LEU A 198 8.23 -3.86 13.70
C LEU A 198 7.55 -3.85 15.06
N ALA A 199 6.27 -3.51 15.22
CA ALA A 199 5.64 -3.46 16.54
C ALA A 199 5.69 -4.80 17.32
N MET A 200 5.59 -5.95 16.64
CA MET A 200 5.58 -7.30 17.23
C MET A 200 6.96 -7.79 17.64
N ALA A 201 7.98 -7.62 16.80
CA ALA A 201 9.37 -8.04 17.09
C ALA A 201 9.93 -7.39 18.38
N LEU A 202 9.26 -6.35 18.86
CA LEU A 202 9.65 -5.56 20.02
C LEU A 202 8.90 -5.96 21.29
N ARG A 203 7.85 -6.78 21.16
CA ARG A 203 7.10 -7.37 22.28
C ARG A 203 7.85 -8.57 22.86
N ASP A 204 8.41 -9.43 21.99
CA ASP A 204 8.94 -10.74 22.39
C ASP A 204 10.25 -10.66 23.20
N HIS A 205 11.02 -9.57 23.09
CA HIS A 205 12.27 -9.42 23.84
C HIS A 205 12.12 -8.97 25.30
N GLN A 206 10.91 -8.63 25.76
CA GLN A 206 10.68 -8.26 27.17
C GLN A 206 10.34 -9.47 28.05
N GLU A 207 9.76 -10.54 27.47
CA GLU A 207 9.46 -11.77 28.22
C GLU A 207 10.73 -12.57 28.55
N ASP A 208 11.76 -12.54 27.71
CA ASP A 208 13.00 -13.31 27.95
C ASP A 208 13.95 -12.70 29.00
N ARG A 209 13.84 -11.40 29.30
CA ARG A 209 14.76 -10.75 30.26
C ARG A 209 14.41 -11.00 31.73
N HIS A 210 13.26 -11.61 32.02
CA HIS A 210 12.89 -11.97 33.39
C HIS A 210 12.97 -13.48 33.69
N THR A 211 13.29 -14.32 32.71
CA THR A 211 13.35 -15.79 32.89
C THR A 211 14.67 -16.45 32.49
N SER A 212 15.61 -15.76 31.84
CA SER A 212 16.87 -16.40 31.41
C SER A 212 18.08 -15.78 32.09
N SER A 213 18.27 -16.14 33.36
CA SER A 213 19.64 -16.37 33.82
C SER A 213 20.16 -17.64 33.13
N SER A 214 21.34 -17.54 32.51
CA SER A 214 22.11 -18.67 31.99
C SER A 214 21.46 -19.46 30.84
N ILE A 215 21.88 -19.18 29.59
CA ILE A 215 22.56 -20.13 28.69
C ILE A 215 22.76 -19.46 27.32
N ARG A 216 23.98 -19.67 26.80
CA ARG A 216 24.54 -19.24 25.51
C ARG A 216 23.55 -19.26 24.34
N VAL A 217 23.52 -18.16 23.57
CA VAL A 217 23.31 -18.18 22.11
C VAL A 217 24.26 -17.15 21.48
N MET A 218 25.56 -17.38 21.63
CA MET A 218 26.54 -17.09 20.58
C MET A 218 26.62 -18.41 19.83
N ASP A 219 25.94 -18.52 18.70
CA ASP A 219 26.14 -19.52 17.62
C ASP A 219 24.97 -19.39 16.63
N MET A 220 25.01 -18.38 15.77
CA MET A 220 24.25 -18.41 14.50
C MET A 220 24.73 -17.36 13.47
N ILE A 221 25.99 -16.90 13.57
CA ILE A 221 26.63 -16.07 12.53
C ILE A 221 28.11 -16.45 12.42
N VAL A 222 28.43 -17.73 12.22
CA VAL A 222 29.71 -18.17 11.61
C VAL A 222 29.48 -19.56 11.01
N GLU A 223 28.74 -19.66 9.90
CA GLU A 223 28.78 -20.87 9.06
C GLU A 223 28.22 -20.56 7.67
N GLU A 224 28.73 -19.51 7.00
CA GLU A 224 28.55 -19.40 5.53
C GLU A 224 29.63 -18.58 4.79
N GLU A 225 30.76 -18.27 5.43
CA GLU A 225 31.93 -17.70 4.75
C GLU A 225 33.21 -18.32 5.32
N GLU A 226 33.56 -19.52 4.87
CA GLU A 226 34.96 -19.95 4.71
C GLU A 226 35.01 -21.36 4.10
N LYS A 227 35.16 -21.40 2.77
CA LYS A 227 35.94 -22.37 1.95
C LYS A 227 35.40 -22.49 0.52
N SER A 228 35.15 -21.36 -0.13
CA SER A 228 35.47 -21.22 -1.55
C SER A 228 36.81 -20.49 -1.65
N ASP A 229 37.91 -21.23 -1.50
CA ASP A 229 39.23 -20.82 -2.03
C ASP A 229 40.23 -21.95 -1.77
N HIS A 230 40.30 -22.89 -2.70
CA HIS A 230 41.48 -23.73 -2.93
C HIS A 230 41.54 -24.07 -4.44
N SER A 231 41.90 -23.07 -5.24
CA SER A 231 42.43 -23.28 -6.59
C SER A 231 43.93 -22.97 -6.60
N GLY A 232 44.71 -24.05 -6.58
CA GLY A 232 46.03 -24.24 -7.20
C GLY A 232 47.06 -23.11 -7.15
N THR A 233 48.17 -23.38 -6.45
CA THR A 233 49.50 -23.06 -6.98
C THR A 233 50.54 -23.98 -6.33
N GLU A 234 51.36 -24.65 -7.17
CA GLU A 234 52.77 -25.07 -6.99
C GLU A 234 53.01 -26.26 -7.94
N ARG A 235 53.68 -26.01 -9.08
CA ARG A 235 55.11 -26.27 -9.37
C ARG A 235 55.49 -27.74 -9.38
#